data_AF-A0A444YZ38-F1
#
_entry.id   AF-A0A444YZ38-F1
#
_cell.length_a   1.000
_cell.length_b   1.000
_cell.length_c   1.000
_cell.angle_alpha   90.00
_cell.angle_beta   90.00
_cell.angle_gamma   90.00
#
_symmetry.space_group_name_H-M   'P 1'
#
loop_
_entity.id
_entity.type
_entity.pdbx_description
1 polymer ?
#
loop_
_entity_poly.entity_id
_entity_poly.type
_entity_poly.pdbx_seq_one_letter_code
_entity_poly.pdbx_strand_id
1 'polypeptide(L)'
;MKSLSLPSLPFTRTFFYSLTLVGSCYCYGLSASERGTNTRWVSFKTSNLSAKTPTLSRVLCLRAKSYVGVGDGDAVIIVDHGSRRKESNLLLNEFVEMFKHKTGYEIVEPAHMELAEPSIRDAFQSCVEQGAQRVVISPFFLSPGRHWNQDIPSLSSEAAKEHPGVSYIVTAPLGLHELLVDVVNDRIKHCLKHISGDADECSVCAGTGKCRLYNS
;
A
#
# COMPACT_ATOMS: atom_id res chain seq x y z
N MET A 1 -33.16 -4.59 -43.16
CA MET A 1 -33.03 -5.72 -42.22
C MET A 1 -31.99 -6.71 -42.74
N LYS A 2 -30.77 -6.62 -42.23
CA LYS A 2 -29.74 -7.69 -42.24
C LYS A 2 -28.90 -7.45 -40.98
N SER A 3 -29.12 -8.23 -39.93
CA SER A 3 -28.29 -8.24 -38.72
C SER A 3 -27.25 -9.37 -38.86
N LEU A 4 -25.98 -9.02 -38.82
CA LEU A 4 -24.87 -9.97 -38.75
C LEU A 4 -24.61 -10.30 -37.27
N SER A 5 -24.70 -11.58 -36.90
CA SER A 5 -24.33 -12.11 -35.59
C SER A 5 -22.89 -12.63 -35.61
N LEU A 6 -22.08 -12.20 -34.64
CA LEU A 6 -20.74 -12.73 -34.37
C LEU A 6 -20.84 -13.96 -33.45
N PRO A 7 -19.98 -14.99 -33.60
CA PRO A 7 -19.96 -16.13 -32.68
C PRO A 7 -19.23 -15.80 -31.37
N SER A 8 -19.80 -16.26 -30.25
CA SER A 8 -19.23 -16.22 -28.90
C SER A 8 -18.18 -17.33 -28.71
N LEU A 9 -17.00 -16.97 -28.23
CA LEU A 9 -15.96 -17.91 -27.79
C LEU A 9 -16.17 -18.27 -26.30
N PRO A 10 -15.99 -19.54 -25.88
CA PRO A 10 -16.14 -19.93 -24.48
C PRO A 10 -14.88 -19.57 -23.67
N PHE A 11 -15.08 -18.90 -22.55
CA PHE A 11 -14.04 -18.51 -21.59
C PHE A 11 -13.88 -19.63 -20.55
N THR A 12 -12.84 -20.47 -20.66
CA THR A 12 -12.50 -21.46 -19.61
C THR A 12 -11.69 -20.78 -18.51
N ARG A 13 -12.22 -20.74 -17.27
CA ARG A 13 -11.50 -20.29 -16.07
C ARG A 13 -10.79 -21.46 -15.40
N THR A 14 -9.47 -21.40 -15.29
CA THR A 14 -8.67 -22.30 -14.46
C THR A 14 -8.46 -21.66 -13.08
N PHE A 15 -8.82 -22.35 -12.00
CA PHE A 15 -8.54 -21.93 -10.63
C PHE A 15 -7.32 -22.70 -10.09
N PHE A 16 -6.34 -21.99 -9.53
CA PHE A 16 -5.24 -22.58 -8.78
C PHE A 16 -5.42 -22.26 -7.29
N TYR A 17 -5.41 -23.28 -6.44
CA TYR A 17 -5.29 -23.14 -5.00
C TYR A 17 -3.88 -23.55 -4.59
N SER A 18 -3.20 -22.70 -3.81
CA SER A 18 -1.91 -23.03 -3.19
C SER A 18 -2.16 -23.40 -1.73
N LEU A 19 -1.92 -24.67 -1.36
CA LEU A 19 -1.86 -25.10 0.03
C LEU A 19 -0.38 -25.17 0.42
N THR A 20 0.05 -24.28 1.31
CA THR A 20 1.43 -24.28 1.83
C THR A 20 1.49 -25.21 3.04
N LEU A 21 1.95 -26.44 2.84
CA LEU A 21 2.44 -27.29 3.93
C LEU A 21 3.97 -27.32 3.85
N VAL A 22 4.59 -27.12 4.99
CA VAL A 22 6.03 -26.94 5.23
C VAL A 22 6.88 -27.88 4.37
N GLY A 23 7.77 -27.30 3.56
CA GLY A 23 9.00 -27.98 3.13
C GLY A 23 9.06 -28.62 1.73
N SER A 24 8.05 -28.54 0.88
CA SER A 24 8.18 -28.92 -0.55
C SER A 24 7.07 -28.34 -1.43
N CYS A 25 7.44 -27.70 -2.54
CA CYS A 25 6.51 -27.13 -3.51
C CYS A 25 6.03 -28.25 -4.45
N TYR A 26 4.79 -28.70 -4.30
CA TYR A 26 4.15 -29.62 -5.24
C TYR A 26 3.20 -28.84 -6.16
N CYS A 27 3.51 -28.76 -7.45
CA CYS A 27 2.58 -28.25 -8.44
C CYS A 27 1.60 -29.37 -8.82
N TYR A 28 0.37 -29.31 -8.31
CA TYR A 28 -0.72 -30.14 -8.80
C TYR A 28 -1.44 -29.44 -9.95
N GLY A 29 -1.30 -29.97 -11.16
CA GLY A 29 -2.14 -29.58 -12.30
C GLY A 29 -3.41 -30.44 -12.32
N LEU A 30 -4.58 -29.83 -12.08
CA LEU A 30 -5.86 -30.46 -12.35
C LEU A 30 -6.39 -29.94 -13.68
N SER A 31 -6.47 -30.82 -14.66
CA SER A 31 -7.25 -30.62 -15.88
C SER A 31 -8.58 -31.33 -15.70
N ALA A 32 -9.68 -30.58 -15.66
CA ALA A 32 -11.02 -31.13 -15.75
C ALA A 32 -11.54 -30.90 -17.16
N SER A 33 -11.86 -31.97 -17.90
CA SER A 33 -12.68 -31.89 -19.11
C SER A 33 -14.07 -32.41 -18.79
N GLU A 34 -15.09 -31.56 -18.87
CA GLU A 34 -16.49 -31.97 -18.69
C GLU A 34 -16.97 -32.78 -19.90
N ARG A 35 -17.20 -34.08 -19.71
CA ARG A 35 -18.23 -34.84 -20.44
C ARG A 35 -18.75 -35.98 -19.57
N GLY A 36 -20.02 -35.89 -19.19
CA GLY A 36 -20.83 -37.05 -18.80
C GLY A 36 -20.69 -37.53 -17.36
N THR A 37 -21.84 -37.87 -16.78
CA THR A 37 -22.07 -38.34 -15.41
C THR A 37 -21.41 -39.69 -15.11
N ASN A 38 -20.14 -39.72 -14.65
CA ASN A 38 -19.60 -40.74 -13.73
C ASN A 38 -18.13 -40.41 -13.38
N THR A 39 -17.82 -40.11 -12.11
CA THR A 39 -16.43 -39.92 -11.64
C THR A 39 -15.86 -41.24 -11.14
N ARG A 40 -14.91 -41.82 -11.89
CA ARG A 40 -14.09 -42.96 -11.46
C ARG A 40 -12.65 -42.49 -11.24
N TRP A 41 -12.14 -42.66 -10.02
CA TRP A 41 -10.77 -42.28 -9.65
C TRP A 41 -9.76 -43.28 -10.23
N VAL A 42 -8.73 -42.77 -10.91
CA VAL A 42 -7.56 -43.55 -11.34
C VAL A 42 -6.33 -43.01 -10.62
N SER A 43 -5.61 -43.87 -9.91
CA SER A 43 -4.40 -43.54 -9.17
C SER A 43 -3.18 -43.60 -10.09
N PHE A 44 -2.38 -42.53 -10.17
CA PHE A 44 -1.10 -42.53 -10.88
C PHE A 44 0.07 -42.56 -9.88
N LYS A 45 1.03 -43.45 -10.15
CA LYS A 45 2.24 -43.69 -9.35
C LYS A 45 3.22 -42.52 -9.45
N THR A 46 3.83 -42.16 -8.32
CA THR A 46 4.93 -41.20 -8.21
C THR A 46 6.26 -41.82 -8.64
N SER A 47 7.09 -41.05 -9.35
CA SER A 47 8.51 -41.37 -9.53
C SER A 47 9.35 -40.26 -8.88
N ASN A 48 10.21 -40.65 -7.95
CA ASN A 48 11.13 -39.77 -7.22
C ASN A 48 12.21 -39.21 -8.16
N LEU A 49 12.36 -37.90 -8.21
CA LEU A 49 13.55 -37.25 -8.77
C LEU A 49 14.24 -36.43 -7.68
N SER A 50 15.48 -36.85 -7.41
CA SER A 50 16.37 -36.39 -6.35
C SER A 50 16.78 -34.92 -6.52
N ALA A 51 16.68 -34.16 -5.44
CA ALA A 51 17.17 -32.78 -5.36
C ALA A 51 18.71 -32.73 -5.47
N LYS A 52 19.23 -31.83 -6.31
CA LYS A 52 20.61 -31.34 -6.26
C LYS A 52 20.62 -29.81 -6.36
N THR A 53 20.94 -29.20 -5.21
CA THR A 53 21.64 -27.92 -4.93
C THR A 53 21.34 -26.61 -5.69
N PRO A 54 21.43 -25.44 -5.01
CA PRO A 54 20.85 -24.19 -5.48
C PRO A 54 21.88 -23.35 -6.25
N THR A 55 21.58 -23.05 -7.51
CA THR A 55 22.28 -22.00 -8.27
C THR A 55 21.47 -20.71 -8.25
N LEU A 56 22.15 -19.62 -7.90
CA LEU A 56 21.75 -18.22 -8.00
C LEU A 56 20.96 -17.93 -9.27
N SER A 57 19.63 -17.96 -9.19
CA SER A 57 18.77 -17.28 -10.15
C SER A 57 18.01 -16.20 -9.40
N ARG A 58 18.36 -14.94 -9.68
CA ARG A 58 17.51 -13.77 -9.42
C ARG A 58 16.10 -14.16 -9.87
N VAL A 59 15.22 -14.42 -8.90
CA VAL A 59 13.80 -14.58 -9.16
C VAL A 59 13.33 -13.19 -9.57
N LEU A 60 13.39 -12.93 -10.88
CA LEU A 60 12.62 -11.89 -11.52
C LEU A 60 11.17 -12.30 -11.29
N CYS A 61 10.59 -11.83 -10.18
CA CYS A 61 9.17 -11.90 -9.94
C CYS A 61 8.53 -11.01 -11.01
N LEU A 62 8.25 -11.60 -12.17
CA LEU A 62 7.46 -11.02 -13.24
C LEU A 62 6.04 -10.83 -12.69
N ARG A 63 5.83 -9.76 -11.93
CA ARG A 63 4.49 -9.27 -11.61
C ARG A 63 3.92 -8.68 -12.88
N ALA A 64 3.24 -9.51 -13.66
CA ALA A 64 2.15 -9.05 -14.51
C ALA A 64 1.02 -8.56 -13.59
N LYS A 65 1.17 -7.36 -13.03
CA LYS A 65 0.06 -6.59 -12.47
C LYS A 65 -0.41 -5.66 -13.57
N SER A 66 -1.69 -5.72 -13.91
CA SER A 66 -2.38 -4.63 -14.59
C SER A 66 -2.20 -3.36 -13.72
N TYR A 67 -1.26 -2.48 -14.07
CA TYR A 67 -0.89 -1.34 -13.24
C TYR A 67 -1.99 -0.26 -13.30
N VAL A 68 -2.88 -0.29 -12.32
CA VAL A 68 -3.53 0.92 -11.80
C VAL A 68 -2.73 1.29 -10.54
N GLY A 69 -1.59 1.95 -10.72
CA GLY A 69 -0.65 2.30 -9.66
C GLY A 69 0.12 3.57 -10.01
N VAL A 70 0.92 4.07 -9.05
CA VAL A 70 1.80 5.23 -9.25
C VAL A 70 2.93 4.82 -10.20
N GLY A 71 3.10 5.54 -11.31
CA GLY A 71 4.15 5.33 -12.32
C GLY A 71 5.17 6.47 -12.36
N ASP A 72 6.12 6.40 -13.29
CA ASP A 72 7.31 7.28 -13.37
C ASP A 72 6.98 8.78 -13.56
N GLY A 73 5.79 9.11 -14.06
CA GLY A 73 5.31 10.49 -14.20
C GLY A 73 4.43 10.97 -13.05
N ASP A 74 4.26 10.16 -12.01
CA ASP A 74 3.38 10.48 -10.88
C ASP A 74 4.19 10.93 -9.66
N ALA A 75 3.67 11.93 -8.96
CA ALA A 75 4.13 12.32 -7.64
C ALA A 75 3.08 12.04 -6.58
N VAL A 76 3.51 11.82 -5.34
CA VAL A 76 2.62 11.68 -4.18
C VAL A 76 2.85 12.82 -3.20
N ILE A 77 1.79 13.49 -2.78
CA ILE A 77 1.84 14.43 -1.66
C ILE A 77 1.15 13.77 -0.47
N ILE A 78 1.84 13.66 0.66
CA ILE A 78 1.25 13.17 1.91
C ILE A 78 0.91 14.38 2.79
N VAL A 79 -0.38 14.56 3.06
CA VAL A 79 -0.89 15.79 3.71
C VAL A 79 -1.34 15.50 5.14
N ASP A 80 -0.83 16.23 6.13
CA ASP A 80 -1.42 16.25 7.47
C ASP A 80 -2.01 17.64 7.82
N HIS A 81 -2.38 17.85 9.09
CA HIS A 81 -2.91 19.13 9.55
C HIS A 81 -1.83 20.20 9.72
N GLY A 82 -0.58 19.81 9.95
CA GLY A 82 0.45 20.65 10.53
C GLY A 82 0.23 20.90 12.02
N SER A 83 1.30 21.34 12.67
CA SER A 83 1.34 21.61 14.10
C SER A 83 2.17 22.85 14.38
N ARG A 84 1.78 23.59 15.43
CA ARG A 84 2.60 24.68 15.98
C ARG A 84 3.89 24.16 16.62
N ARG A 85 3.95 22.87 16.96
CA ARG A 85 5.16 22.22 17.48
C ARG A 85 5.98 21.69 16.30
N LYS A 86 7.16 22.27 16.09
CA LYS A 86 8.05 21.90 14.98
C LYS A 86 8.40 20.41 15.00
N GLU A 87 8.58 19.82 16.17
CA GLU A 87 8.92 18.40 16.31
C GLU A 87 7.82 17.49 15.77
N SER A 88 6.54 17.90 15.87
CA SER A 88 5.43 17.13 15.31
C SER A 88 5.46 17.13 13.78
N ASN A 89 5.83 18.24 13.15
CA ASN A 89 5.92 18.34 11.69
C ASN A 89 7.06 17.48 11.12
N LEU A 90 8.16 17.33 11.87
CA LEU A 90 9.27 16.46 11.47
C LEU A 90 8.87 14.98 11.34
N LEU A 91 7.87 14.52 12.11
CA LEU A 91 7.38 13.16 12.01
C LEU A 91 6.73 12.87 10.65
N LEU A 92 6.10 13.86 10.02
CA LEU A 92 5.57 13.70 8.66
C LEU A 92 6.71 13.53 7.66
N ASN A 93 7.79 14.31 7.79
CA ASN A 93 8.97 14.18 6.93
C ASN A 93 9.62 12.80 7.07
N GLU A 94 9.80 12.31 8.30
CA GLU A 94 10.29 10.96 8.56
C GLU A 94 9.38 9.88 7.96
N PHE A 95 8.06 10.08 8.04
CA PHE A 95 7.09 9.17 7.44
C PHE A 95 7.15 9.18 5.91
N VAL A 96 7.29 10.35 5.28
CA VAL A 96 7.45 10.49 3.83
C VAL A 96 8.69 9.77 3.33
N GLU A 97 9.83 9.94 4.01
CA GLU A 97 11.07 9.22 3.66
C GLU A 97 10.92 7.70 3.82
N MET A 98 10.29 7.26 4.91
CA MET A 98 10.00 5.84 5.14
C MET A 98 9.06 5.29 4.06
N PHE A 99 8.04 6.05 3.67
CA PHE A 99 7.09 5.69 2.63
C PHE A 99 7.80 5.56 1.29
N LYS A 100 8.58 6.57 0.90
CA LYS A 100 9.39 6.60 -0.32
C LYS A 100 10.30 5.38 -0.41
N HIS A 101 11.05 5.07 0.64
CA HIS A 101 11.93 3.89 0.69
C HIS A 101 11.18 2.56 0.61
N LYS A 102 10.00 2.45 1.24
CA LYS A 102 9.20 1.21 1.24
C LYS A 102 8.46 0.95 -0.07
N THR A 103 7.99 1.98 -0.75
CA THR A 103 7.18 1.86 -1.98
C THR A 103 8.02 1.94 -3.26
N GLY A 104 9.15 2.64 -3.21
CA GLY A 104 9.99 2.93 -4.37
C GLY A 104 9.44 4.04 -5.27
N TYR A 105 8.46 4.83 -4.82
CA TYR A 105 7.99 5.99 -5.58
C TYR A 105 9.07 7.08 -5.64
N GLU A 106 9.25 7.70 -6.79
CA GLU A 106 10.39 8.61 -7.03
C GLU A 106 10.17 10.00 -6.42
N ILE A 107 8.96 10.54 -6.56
CA ILE A 107 8.59 11.88 -6.08
C ILE A 107 7.52 11.73 -5.00
N VAL A 108 7.92 12.01 -3.74
CA VAL A 108 7.02 11.99 -2.58
C VAL A 108 7.33 13.22 -1.73
N GLU A 109 6.35 14.10 -1.56
CA GLU A 109 6.51 15.35 -0.82
C GLU A 109 5.58 15.39 0.41
N PRO A 110 6.05 15.91 1.56
CA PRO A 110 5.17 16.26 2.67
C PRO A 110 4.40 17.54 2.36
N ALA A 111 3.21 17.68 2.93
CA ALA A 111 2.52 18.96 3.00
C ALA A 111 1.70 19.07 4.28
N HIS A 112 1.53 20.29 4.75
CA HIS A 112 0.65 20.63 5.86
C HIS A 112 -0.51 21.45 5.33
N MET A 113 -1.72 21.10 5.76
CA MET A 113 -2.93 21.83 5.38
C MET A 113 -2.98 23.22 6.04
N GLU A 114 -2.47 23.33 7.26
CA GLU A 114 -2.42 24.56 8.04
C GLU A 114 -1.22 24.57 9.00
N LEU A 115 -0.99 25.69 9.69
CA LEU A 115 -0.09 25.84 10.86
C LEU A 115 1.42 25.61 10.63
N ALA A 116 1.83 25.02 9.52
CA ALA A 116 3.21 24.68 9.20
C ALA A 116 3.45 24.70 7.69
N GLU A 117 4.73 24.75 7.32
CA GLU A 117 5.19 24.67 5.93
C GLU A 117 5.98 23.36 5.74
N PRO A 118 5.96 22.76 4.52
CA PRO A 118 5.39 23.29 3.28
C PRO A 118 3.86 23.16 3.18
N SER A 119 3.21 24.11 2.51
CA SER A 119 1.78 24.03 2.16
C SER A 119 1.53 23.03 1.03
N ILE A 120 0.24 22.69 0.79
CA ILE A 120 -0.14 21.87 -0.37
C ILE A 120 0.30 22.51 -1.69
N ARG A 121 0.27 23.84 -1.77
CA ARG A 121 0.71 24.58 -2.96
C ARG A 121 2.22 24.42 -3.20
N ASP A 122 3.02 24.57 -2.15
CA ASP A 122 4.48 24.46 -2.25
C ASP A 122 4.90 23.03 -2.62
N ALA A 123 4.28 22.02 -2.01
CA ALA A 123 4.52 20.62 -2.33
C ALA A 123 4.08 20.27 -3.77
N PHE A 124 2.96 20.82 -4.25
CA PHE A 124 2.51 20.65 -5.63
C PHE A 124 3.51 21.25 -6.61
N GLN A 125 3.96 22.48 -6.36
CA GLN A 125 4.98 23.12 -7.18
C GLN A 125 6.28 22.29 -7.21
N SER A 126 6.76 21.84 -6.05
CA SER A 126 7.94 20.97 -5.95
C SER A 126 7.80 19.69 -6.79
N CYS A 127 6.63 19.05 -6.75
CA CYS A 127 6.35 17.87 -7.58
C CYS A 127 6.47 18.18 -9.07
N VAL A 128 5.93 19.31 -9.52
CA VAL A 128 5.97 19.73 -10.92
C VAL A 128 7.40 20.08 -11.35
N GLU A 129 8.18 20.76 -10.52
CA GLU A 129 9.59 21.07 -10.77
C GLU A 129 10.45 19.81 -10.89
N GLN A 130 10.07 18.73 -10.20
CA GLN A 130 10.69 17.41 -10.32
C GLN A 130 10.20 16.61 -11.55
N GLY A 131 9.26 17.15 -12.34
CA GLY A 131 8.81 16.56 -13.60
C GLY A 131 7.51 15.77 -13.53
N ALA A 132 6.72 15.91 -12.46
CA ALA A 132 5.44 15.21 -12.32
C ALA A 132 4.42 15.66 -13.39
N GLN A 133 3.75 14.69 -14.00
CA GLN A 133 2.62 14.87 -14.94
C GLN A 133 1.27 14.60 -14.26
N ARG A 134 1.29 13.90 -13.12
CA ARG A 134 0.13 13.71 -12.26
C ARG A 134 0.52 13.74 -10.78
N VAL A 135 -0.30 14.39 -9.96
CA VAL A 135 -0.08 14.49 -8.51
C VAL A 135 -1.18 13.73 -7.76
N VAL A 136 -0.79 12.83 -6.87
CA VAL A 136 -1.68 12.06 -5.99
C VAL A 136 -1.59 12.65 -4.58
N ILE A 137 -2.63 13.36 -4.17
CA ILE A 137 -2.72 13.99 -2.85
C ILE A 137 -3.39 13.02 -1.87
N SER A 138 -2.64 12.55 -0.88
CA SER A 138 -3.05 11.53 0.08
C SER A 138 -3.16 12.10 1.50
N PRO A 139 -4.37 12.30 2.04
CA PRO A 139 -4.54 12.77 3.41
C PRO A 139 -4.13 11.73 4.46
N PHE A 140 -3.27 12.12 5.39
CA PHE A 140 -2.76 11.30 6.48
C PHE A 140 -3.62 11.43 7.75
N PHE A 141 -4.93 11.14 7.62
CA PHE A 141 -5.93 11.29 8.68
C PHE A 141 -6.64 9.97 9.00
N LEU A 142 -6.92 9.74 10.28
CA LEU A 142 -7.66 8.55 10.74
C LEU A 142 -9.19 8.65 10.57
N SER A 143 -9.74 9.87 10.40
CA SER A 143 -11.17 10.09 10.29
C SER A 143 -11.52 10.91 9.06
N PRO A 144 -12.57 10.53 8.29
CA PRO A 144 -13.13 11.41 7.29
C PRO A 144 -13.84 12.59 7.99
N GLY A 145 -13.46 13.81 7.61
CA GLY A 145 -14.00 15.04 8.19
C GLY A 145 -14.16 16.15 7.16
N ARG A 146 -14.51 17.37 7.60
CA ARG A 146 -14.64 18.55 6.73
C ARG A 146 -13.40 18.75 5.85
N HIS A 147 -12.23 18.57 6.45
CA HIS A 147 -10.93 18.77 5.79
C HIS A 147 -10.71 17.90 4.55
N TRP A 148 -11.12 16.63 4.61
CA TRP A 148 -11.06 15.74 3.44
C TRP A 148 -12.12 16.06 2.40
N ASN A 149 -13.35 16.38 2.84
CA ASN A 149 -14.46 16.61 1.92
C ASN A 149 -14.41 17.96 1.18
N GLN A 150 -13.74 18.97 1.76
CA GLN A 150 -13.83 20.35 1.28
C GLN A 150 -12.44 20.99 1.16
N ASP A 151 -11.67 21.03 2.25
CA ASP A 151 -10.48 21.88 2.32
C ASP A 151 -9.34 21.36 1.42
N ILE A 152 -8.94 20.09 1.54
CA ILE A 152 -7.89 19.52 0.69
C ILE A 152 -8.26 19.57 -0.80
N PRO A 153 -9.47 19.18 -1.24
CA PRO A 153 -9.89 19.35 -2.63
C PRO A 153 -9.81 20.80 -3.11
N SER A 154 -10.20 21.77 -2.28
CA SER A 154 -10.13 23.20 -2.61
C SER A 154 -8.69 23.67 -2.78
N LEU A 155 -7.83 23.41 -1.79
CA LEU A 155 -6.42 23.80 -1.81
C LEU A 155 -5.66 23.14 -2.98
N SER A 156 -5.94 21.86 -3.25
CA SER A 156 -5.35 21.13 -4.38
C SER A 156 -5.79 21.72 -5.73
N SER A 157 -7.07 22.10 -5.84
CA SER A 157 -7.61 22.76 -7.03
C SER A 157 -6.98 24.13 -7.27
N GLU A 158 -6.74 24.90 -6.20
CA GLU A 158 -6.05 26.19 -6.28
C GLU A 158 -4.61 26.04 -6.75
N ALA A 159 -3.85 25.11 -6.15
CA ALA A 159 -2.48 24.81 -6.57
C ALA A 159 -2.40 24.35 -8.04
N ALA A 160 -3.31 23.48 -8.46
CA ALA A 160 -3.32 22.94 -9.82
C ALA A 160 -3.59 24.01 -10.91
N LYS A 161 -4.26 25.13 -10.59
CA LYS A 161 -4.48 26.23 -11.56
C LYS A 161 -3.18 26.86 -12.06
N GLU A 162 -2.10 26.79 -11.28
CA GLU A 162 -0.79 27.34 -11.62
C GLU A 162 0.00 26.42 -12.57
N HIS A 163 -0.44 25.17 -12.75
CA HIS A 163 0.26 24.14 -13.51
C HIS A 163 -0.65 23.50 -14.58
N PRO A 164 -1.08 24.25 -15.60
CA PRO A 164 -1.94 23.71 -16.65
C PRO A 164 -1.22 22.57 -17.39
N GLY A 165 -1.83 21.38 -17.38
CA GLY A 165 -1.26 20.17 -18.00
C GLY A 165 -0.88 19.08 -16.99
N VAL A 166 -0.82 19.41 -15.70
CA VAL A 166 -0.61 18.42 -14.63
C VAL A 166 -1.97 18.00 -14.07
N SER A 167 -2.27 16.71 -14.14
CA SER A 167 -3.51 16.17 -13.57
C SER A 167 -3.35 15.89 -12.08
N TYR A 168 -4.44 15.82 -11.31
CA TYR A 168 -4.35 15.47 -9.90
C TYR A 168 -5.55 14.67 -9.41
N ILE A 169 -5.34 13.95 -8.30
CA ILE A 169 -6.38 13.21 -7.59
C ILE A 169 -6.18 13.37 -6.08
N VAL A 170 -7.26 13.55 -5.34
CA VAL A 170 -7.27 13.46 -3.87
C VAL A 170 -7.79 12.07 -3.48
N THR A 171 -7.01 11.31 -2.72
CA THR A 171 -7.40 9.96 -2.30
C THR A 171 -8.33 10.01 -1.09
N ALA A 172 -8.88 8.84 -0.72
CA ALA A 172 -9.42 8.68 0.62
C ALA A 172 -8.31 8.90 1.68
N PRO A 173 -8.65 9.41 2.88
CA PRO A 173 -7.73 9.40 4.01
C PRO A 173 -7.47 7.96 4.46
N LEU A 174 -6.55 7.76 5.42
CA LEU A 174 -6.32 6.43 6.02
C LEU A 174 -7.62 5.81 6.53
N GLY A 175 -8.45 6.60 7.23
CA GLY A 175 -9.77 6.16 7.69
C GLY A 175 -9.72 4.88 8.53
N LEU A 176 -10.81 4.10 8.49
CA LEU A 176 -10.87 2.77 9.11
C LEU A 176 -10.35 1.70 8.15
N HIS A 177 -9.05 1.68 7.92
CA HIS A 177 -8.39 0.65 7.12
C HIS A 177 -8.02 -0.57 7.99
N GLU A 178 -8.24 -1.79 7.52
CA GLU A 178 -7.99 -3.03 8.29
C GLU A 178 -6.54 -3.13 8.81
N LEU A 179 -5.56 -2.73 8.00
CA LEU A 179 -4.14 -2.68 8.43
C LEU A 179 -3.86 -1.78 9.64
N LEU A 180 -4.72 -0.79 9.95
CA LEU A 180 -4.55 0.00 11.17
C LEU A 180 -4.84 -0.83 12.42
N VAL A 181 -5.70 -1.84 12.32
CA VAL A 181 -5.94 -2.79 13.43
C VAL A 181 -4.64 -3.52 13.76
N ASP A 182 -3.89 -3.95 12.74
CA ASP A 182 -2.61 -4.62 12.92
C ASP A 182 -1.56 -3.70 13.57
N VAL A 183 -1.46 -2.45 13.11
CA VAL A 183 -0.52 -1.46 13.67
C VAL A 183 -0.84 -1.18 15.15
N VAL A 184 -2.11 -1.02 15.49
CA VAL A 184 -2.54 -0.80 16.88
C VAL A 184 -2.21 -2.01 17.75
N ASN A 185 -2.54 -3.22 17.28
CA ASN A 185 -2.28 -4.46 18.00
C ASN A 185 -0.77 -4.72 18.19
N ASP A 186 0.04 -4.43 17.16
CA ASP A 186 1.50 -4.51 17.23
C ASP A 186 2.06 -3.59 18.31
N ARG A 187 1.61 -2.32 18.33
CA ARG A 187 2.02 -1.36 19.36
C ARG A 187 1.62 -1.82 20.77
N ILE A 188 0.40 -2.31 20.96
CA ILE A 188 -0.07 -2.85 22.25
C ILE A 188 0.84 -4.00 22.71
N LYS A 189 1.06 -4.99 21.84
CA LYS A 189 1.90 -6.15 22.15
C LYS A 189 3.32 -5.74 22.52
N HIS A 190 3.90 -4.78 21.79
CA HIS A 190 5.23 -4.29 22.09
C HIS A 190 5.29 -3.60 23.46
N CYS A 191 4.35 -2.71 23.76
CA CYS A 191 4.30 -2.03 25.06
C CYS A 191 4.07 -3.01 26.23
N LEU A 192 3.25 -4.05 26.05
CA LEU A 192 3.05 -5.09 27.06
C LEU A 192 4.32 -5.91 27.31
N LYS A 193 5.05 -6.28 26.24
CA LYS A 193 6.36 -6.94 26.36
C LYS A 193 7.38 -6.07 27.08
N HIS A 194 7.36 -4.76 26.83
CA HIS A 194 8.24 -3.84 27.54
C HIS A 194 7.95 -3.85 29.04
N ILE A 195 6.66 -3.74 29.41
CA ILE A 195 6.22 -3.74 30.80
C ILE A 195 6.53 -5.08 31.51
N SER A 196 6.52 -6.20 30.80
CA SER A 196 6.92 -7.51 31.36
C SER A 196 8.44 -7.73 31.43
N GLY A 197 9.24 -6.80 30.89
CA GLY A 197 10.71 -6.92 30.85
C GLY A 197 11.26 -7.74 29.69
N ASP A 198 10.42 -8.06 28.70
CA ASP A 198 10.76 -8.88 27.53
C ASP A 198 11.18 -8.04 26.30
N ALA A 199 11.14 -6.70 26.39
CA ALA A 199 11.54 -5.79 25.33
C ALA A 199 11.98 -4.41 25.88
N ASP A 200 12.76 -3.68 25.09
CA ASP A 200 13.08 -2.27 25.34
C ASP A 200 11.85 -1.36 25.10
N GLU A 201 11.98 -0.08 25.45
CA GLU A 201 10.93 0.91 25.15
C GLU A 201 10.71 1.02 23.64
N CYS A 202 9.45 1.09 23.20
CA CYS A 202 9.17 1.34 21.79
C CYS A 202 9.61 2.76 21.39
N SER A 203 9.86 2.97 20.09
CA SER A 203 10.34 4.25 19.55
C SER A 203 9.54 5.50 19.94
N VAL A 204 8.24 5.34 20.27
CA VAL A 204 7.36 6.45 20.66
C VAL A 204 7.40 6.72 22.17
N CYS A 205 7.67 5.70 22.98
CA CYS A 205 7.71 5.82 24.44
C CYS A 205 9.12 6.06 24.98
N ALA A 206 10.14 5.79 24.18
CA ALA A 206 11.54 5.92 24.56
C ALA A 206 11.82 7.28 25.23
N GLY A 207 12.26 7.24 26.49
CA GLY A 207 12.61 8.44 27.27
C GLY A 207 11.43 9.29 27.75
N THR A 208 10.18 8.89 27.48
CA THR A 208 9.00 9.63 27.94
C THR A 208 8.48 9.15 29.30
N GLY A 209 8.91 7.97 29.74
CA GLY A 209 8.42 7.32 30.97
C GLY A 209 6.93 6.97 30.96
N LYS A 210 6.32 6.85 29.76
CA LYS A 210 4.87 6.63 29.59
C LYS A 210 4.49 5.15 29.42
N CYS A 211 5.40 4.29 28.97
CA CYS A 211 5.13 2.87 28.77
C CYS A 211 5.19 2.12 30.10
N ARG A 212 4.23 2.38 31.00
CA ARG A 212 4.19 1.82 32.35
C ARG A 212 2.78 1.47 32.77
N LEU A 213 2.67 0.63 33.80
CA LEU A 213 1.41 0.37 34.47
C LEU A 213 1.03 1.55 35.38
N TYR A 214 -0.26 1.90 35.35
CA TYR A 214 -0.86 2.87 36.26
C TYR A 214 -1.86 2.11 37.13
N ASN A 215 -1.63 2.06 38.44
CA ASN A 215 -2.56 1.49 39.40
C ASN A 215 -3.42 2.62 39.98
N SER A 216 -4.73 2.44 39.99
CA SER A 216 -5.72 3.36 40.61
C SER A 216 -5.91 3.06 42.09
#